data_AF-A0A1I4KFL7-F1
#
_entry.id   AF-A0A1I4KFL7-F1
#
_cell.length_a   1.000
_cell.length_b   1.000
_cell.length_c   1.000
_cell.angle_alpha   90.00
_cell.angle_beta   90.00
_cell.angle_gamma   90.00
#
_symmetry.space_group_name_H-M   'P 1'
#
loop_
_entity.id
_entity.type
_entity.pdbx_description
1 polymer ?
#
loop_
_entity_poly.entity_id
_entity_poly.type
_entity_poly.pdbx_seq_one_letter_code
_entity_poly.pdbx_strand_id
1 'polypeptide(L)' 'MNATLRTTLGWLAAVLLNVGALLFLAGLLLPPTGGDAPVLGVGVALCALGLAAGAVWLAGRPPA' A
#
# COMPACT_ATOMS: atom_id res chain seq x y z
N MET A 1 -0.21 -23.07 -0.63
CA MET A 1 0.66 -21.87 -0.66
C MET A 1 1.85 -22.11 0.26
N ASN A 2 3.08 -21.86 -0.22
CA ASN A 2 4.30 -21.97 0.57
C ASN A 2 4.27 -20.94 1.73
N ALA A 3 4.58 -21.37 2.96
CA ALA A 3 4.48 -20.53 4.16
C ALA A 3 5.33 -19.26 4.06
N THR A 4 6.52 -19.37 3.46
CA THR A 4 7.42 -18.23 3.19
C THR A 4 6.74 -17.19 2.29
N LEU A 5 6.09 -17.62 1.20
CA LEU A 5 5.42 -16.72 0.26
C LEU A 5 4.30 -15.93 0.96
N ARG A 6 3.54 -16.59 1.84
CA ARG A 6 2.47 -15.97 2.62
C ARG A 6 3.04 -14.89 3.55
N THR A 7 4.11 -15.17 4.27
CA THR A 7 4.77 -14.17 5.14
C THR A 7 5.26 -12.98 4.33
N THR A 8 5.95 -13.21 3.21
CA THR A 8 6.47 -12.13 2.36
C THR A 8 5.35 -11.24 1.83
N LEU A 9 4.22 -11.80 1.41
CA LEU A 9 3.08 -11.02 0.90
C LEU A 9 2.44 -10.15 1.99
N GLY A 10 2.38 -10.65 3.24
CA GLY A 10 1.93 -9.85 4.38
C GLY A 10 2.86 -8.68 4.69
N TRP A 11 4.18 -8.89 4.65
CA TRP A 11 5.16 -7.82 4.79
C TRP A 11 5.06 -6.78 3.67
N LEU A 12 4.94 -7.24 2.41
CA LEU A 12 4.75 -6.34 1.26
C LEU A 12 3.50 -5.47 1.41
N ALA A 13 2.37 -6.07 1.80
CA ALA A 13 1.14 -5.32 2.04
C ALA A 13 1.32 -4.25 3.12
N ALA A 14 1.95 -4.59 4.24
CA ALA A 14 2.23 -3.65 5.32
C ALA A 14 3.14 -2.50 4.86
N VAL A 15 4.21 -2.79 4.12
CA VAL A 15 5.13 -1.77 3.60
C VAL A 15 4.41 -0.84 2.63
N LEU A 16 3.66 -1.36 1.66
CA LEU A 16 2.96 -0.54 0.69
C LEU A 16 1.91 0.37 1.33
N LEU A 17 1.16 -0.14 2.32
CA LEU A 17 0.21 0.66 3.09
C LEU A 17 0.87 1.80 3.86
N ASN A 18 2.00 1.53 4.54
CA ASN A 18 2.70 2.56 5.30
C ASN A 18 3.30 3.63 4.38
N VAL A 19 3.96 3.22 3.29
CA VAL A 19 4.55 4.17 2.33
C VAL A 19 3.45 5.00 1.65
N GLY A 20 2.35 4.37 1.25
CA GLY A 20 1.18 5.07 0.70
C GLY A 20 0.59 6.08 1.67
N ALA A 21 0.42 5.71 2.94
CA ALA A 21 -0.12 6.60 3.97
C ALA A 21 0.79 7.81 4.23
N LEU A 22 2.10 7.59 4.28
CA LEU A 22 3.09 8.67 4.42
C LEU A 22 3.05 9.63 3.23
N LEU A 23 3.01 9.11 2.00
CA LEU A 23 2.93 9.93 0.79
C LEU A 23 1.59 10.65 0.66
N PHE A 24 0.49 10.02 1.09
CA PHE A 24 -0.82 10.66 1.13
C PHE A 24 -0.82 11.85 2.09
N LEU A 25 -0.29 11.67 3.31
CA LEU A 25 -0.13 12.75 4.29
C LEU A 25 0.79 13.85 3.76
N ALA A 26 1.91 13.48 3.15
CA ALA A 26 2.83 14.44 2.54
C ALA A 26 2.15 15.25 1.43
N GLY A 27 1.37 14.60 0.56
CA GLY A 27 0.62 15.26 -0.51
C GLY A 27 -0.50 16.17 -0.02
N LEU A 28 -1.11 15.86 1.13
CA LEU A 28 -2.11 16.71 1.77
C LEU A 28 -1.49 17.95 2.44
N LEU A 29 -0.30 17.78 3.02
CA LEU A 29 0.39 18.83 3.77
C LEU A 29 1.23 19.75 2.87
N LEU A 30 1.79 19.22 1.77
CA LEU A 30 2.53 20.03 0.81
C LEU A 30 1.58 20.88 -0.03
N PRO A 31 1.81 22.20 -0.14
CA PRO A 31 1.12 23.01 -1.12
C PRO A 31 1.47 22.50 -2.53
N PRO A 32 0.52 22.52 -3.48
CA PRO A 32 0.72 22.00 -4.83
C PRO A 32 1.74 22.87 -5.59
N THR A 33 3.02 22.50 -5.52
CA THR A 33 4.10 23.14 -6.27
C THR A 33 4.22 22.51 -7.66
N GLY A 34 3.19 22.68 -8.51
CA GLY A 34 3.22 22.57 -9.99
C GLY A 34 4.03 21.46 -10.69
N GLY A 35 4.42 20.37 -10.02
CA GLY A 35 5.32 19.34 -10.55
C GLY A 35 4.59 18.18 -11.22
N ASP A 36 5.28 17.51 -12.14
CA ASP A 36 4.76 16.56 -13.14
C ASP A 36 4.05 15.31 -12.58
N ALA A 37 4.14 15.01 -11.28
CA ALA A 37 3.42 13.92 -10.64
C ALA A 37 2.78 14.35 -9.30
N PRO A 38 1.45 14.28 -9.14
CA PRO A 38 0.81 14.64 -7.89
C PRO A 38 1.17 13.61 -6.81
N VAL A 39 1.97 14.02 -5.81
CA VAL A 39 2.37 13.22 -4.63
C VAL A 39 1.16 12.55 -3.97
N LEU A 40 0.05 13.28 -3.93
CA LEU A 40 -1.24 12.81 -3.44
C LEU A 40 -1.76 11.59 -4.25
N GLY A 41 -1.65 11.63 -5.59
CA GLY A 41 -2.00 10.52 -6.46
C GLY A 41 -1.10 9.30 -6.28
N VAL A 42 0.21 9.51 -6.08
CA VAL A 42 1.16 8.41 -5.78
C VAL A 42 0.84 7.75 -4.44
N GLY A 43 0.54 8.53 -3.40
CA GLY A 43 0.14 8.02 -2.09
C GLY A 43 -1.14 7.18 -2.13
N VAL A 44 -2.17 7.68 -2.84
CA VAL A 44 -3.43 6.93 -3.05
C VAL A 44 -3.17 5.60 -3.77
N ALA A 45 -2.35 5.59 -4.83
CA ALA A 45 -2.03 4.39 -5.58
C ALA A 45 -1.31 3.32 -4.72
N LEU A 46 -0.34 3.73 -3.91
CA LEU A 46 0.37 2.82 -3.01
C LEU A 46 -0.51 2.27 -1.88
N CYS A 47 -1.41 3.10 -1.32
CA CYS A 47 -2.42 2.63 -0.37
C CYS A 47 -3.34 1.57 -1.00
N ALA A 48 -3.83 1.82 -2.23
CA ALA A 48 -4.69 0.87 -2.94
C ALA A 48 -3.97 -0.45 -3.25
N LEU A 49 -2.71 -0.40 -3.66
CA LEU A 49 -1.90 -1.59 -3.89
C LEU A 49 -1.62 -2.37 -2.60
N GLY A 50 -1.36 -1.69 -1.48
CA GLY A 50 -1.19 -2.32 -0.16
C GLY A 50 -2.47 -3.02 0.31
N LEU A 51 -3.63 -2.39 0.14
CA LEU A 51 -4.95 -2.99 0.42
C LEU A 51 -5.23 -4.20 -0.47
N ALA A 52 -4.94 -4.10 -1.77
CA ALA A 52 -5.13 -5.21 -2.70
C ALA A 52 -4.24 -6.40 -2.35
N ALA A 53 -2.95 -6.16 -2.06
CA ALA A 53 -2.02 -7.19 -1.61
C ALA A 53 -2.48 -7.85 -0.30
N GLY A 54 -2.95 -7.07 0.67
CA GLY A 54 -3.51 -7.58 1.92
C GLY A 54 -4.81 -8.38 1.74
N ALA A 55 -5.71 -7.94 0.85
CA ALA A 55 -6.94 -8.65 0.55
C ALA A 55 -6.68 -10.01 -0.14
N VAL A 56 -5.76 -10.06 -1.09
CA VAL A 56 -5.30 -11.32 -1.72
C VAL A 56 -4.71 -12.26 -0.67
N TRP A 57 -3.95 -11.72 0.28
CA TRP A 57 -3.40 -12.51 1.37
C TRP A 57 -4.47 -13.10 2.29
N LEU A 58 -5.48 -12.31 2.67
CA LEU A 58 -6.59 -12.75 3.51
C LEU A 58 -7.47 -13.77 2.78
N ALA A 59 -7.75 -13.58 1.49
CA ALA A 59 -8.52 -14.52 0.68
C ALA A 59 -7.84 -15.90 0.53
N GLY A 60 -6.51 -15.94 0.63
CA GLY A 60 -5.73 -17.18 0.65
C GLY A 60 -5.61 -17.86 2.02
N ARG A 61 -6.21 -17.30 3.08
CA ARG A 61 -6.28 -17.97 4.40
C ARG A 61 -7.45 -18.96 4.42
N PRO A 62 -7.23 -20.22 4.85
CA PRO A 62 -8.34 -21.12 5.11
C PRO A 62 -9.23 -20.53 6.23
N PRO A 63 -10.57 -20.74 6.17
CA PRO A 63 -11.45 -20.39 7.28
C PRO A 63 -11.00 -21.15 8.54
N ALA A 64 -10.99 -20.43 9.67
CA ALA A 64 -10.66 -20.98 10.98
C ALA A 64 -11.67 -22.05 11.42
#